data_AF-A0A0G0TE21-F1
#
_entry.id   AF-A0A0G0TE21-F1
#
_cell.length_a   1.000
_cell.length_b   1.000
_cell.length_c   1.000
_cell.angle_alpha   90.00
_cell.angle_beta   90.00
_cell.angle_gamma   90.00
#
_symmetry.space_group_name_H-M   'P 1'
#
loop_
_entity.id
_entity.type
_entity.pdbx_description
1 polymer ?
#
loop_
_entity_poly.entity_id
_entity_poly.type
_entity_poly.pdbx_seq_one_letter_code
_entity_poly.pdbx_strand_id
1 'polypeptide(L)'
;MITKKQTQVLDFIKVYMAKRSYAPSLDEIKKKFKLASVSTAHYYISKLQDAGFLNKEHNQPRAVSTVKAKQTVEIPILGAIAAGQPIEAIEVPDETITITRDEIGKQGKHYALRVQGSSMIDEGIFDGDIVVIRKQEVAENGQTVVAVIDDNQATLKKLYRENGKFRLQPANPTLFPIYRDEVEVRGVVVKIIRNLESQLDQGQSRDEKYVRKIDYSWDYRGEKTKSHTHGIHTYPAMFIPQVGRRLLETYSKEGDTICDIFCGSGSALVESRLIGRNAYGIDLNPLAIFLAKAKTAPINPQKLTKEYIALLDRVEKIKDKEIQRPDFKNIDFWFKDKVIVKLAKLKKAIREIKDETIQNFLMVAFSETVRYSSNTKTGEFKLVRVKGDKLEKHDPNVMGIFRKHAEKNIAGMADFYKDAKKDSWTKIIYGDSSKDNGIKANSIDCIITSPPYGDSRTTVAYGQFSRLSAQWIDVFDDPNDASGVDNDLLGGRATKNLIHTLSSGYLKESLEKIAKQDEARAKDVLSFNLGLNECLKQAHRILKPGKYFCLVIGNRLVKQVRIPTDFIIAELAEKIGFTCEDIIVRNIPCKRMPIKNSPTNIVGALEETMSKESIVVLRKN
;
A
#
# COMPACT_ATOMS: atom_id res chain seq x y z
N MET A 1 40.88 7.73 49.67
CA MET A 1 42.32 7.98 49.95
C MET A 1 42.87 6.73 50.64
N ILE A 2 43.98 6.15 50.16
CA ILE A 2 44.56 4.90 50.71
C ILE A 2 45.87 5.17 51.46
N THR A 3 46.16 4.39 52.48
CA THR A 3 47.38 4.54 53.30
C THR A 3 48.62 4.02 52.57
N LYS A 4 49.81 4.50 52.95
CA LYS A 4 51.11 4.06 52.37
C LYS A 4 51.26 2.53 52.34
N LYS A 5 50.76 1.84 53.38
CA LYS A 5 50.80 0.38 53.50
C LYS A 5 49.78 -0.32 52.60
N GLN A 6 48.60 0.28 52.39
CA GLN A 6 47.61 -0.20 51.41
C GLN A 6 48.12 -0.05 49.97
N THR A 7 48.79 1.05 49.63
CA THR A 7 49.42 1.25 48.32
C THR A 7 50.47 0.16 48.04
N GLN A 8 51.34 -0.12 49.02
CA GLN A 8 52.34 -1.19 48.88
C GLN A 8 51.72 -2.57 48.65
N VAL A 9 50.62 -2.89 49.34
CA VAL A 9 49.87 -4.14 49.16
C VAL A 9 49.25 -4.20 47.76
N LEU A 10 48.65 -3.12 47.27
CA LEU A 10 48.09 -3.02 45.92
C LEU A 10 49.16 -3.22 44.83
N ASP A 11 50.32 -2.60 44.98
CA ASP A 11 51.42 -2.72 44.02
C ASP A 11 52.03 -4.13 44.02
N PHE A 12 52.14 -4.75 45.20
CA PHE A 12 52.55 -6.15 45.28
C PHE A 12 51.59 -7.07 44.54
N ILE A 13 50.28 -6.89 44.68
CA ILE A 13 49.27 -7.68 43.97
C ILE A 13 49.41 -7.50 42.45
N LYS A 14 49.56 -6.25 41.98
CA LYS A 14 49.77 -5.94 40.55
C LYS A 14 51.02 -6.64 39.99
N VAL A 15 52.15 -6.53 40.67
CA VAL A 15 53.43 -7.15 40.24
C VAL A 15 53.35 -8.67 40.30
N TYR A 16 52.70 -9.23 41.32
CA TYR A 16 52.54 -10.67 41.48
C TYR A 16 51.68 -11.28 40.37
N MET A 17 50.55 -10.65 40.06
CA MET A 17 49.66 -11.06 38.96
C MET A 17 50.36 -10.96 37.60
N ALA A 18 51.10 -9.88 37.35
CA ALA A 18 51.85 -9.70 36.10
C ALA A 18 52.92 -10.78 35.89
N LYS A 19 53.53 -11.29 36.96
CA LYS A 19 54.60 -12.30 36.88
C LYS A 19 54.10 -13.75 36.85
N ARG A 20 52.93 -14.03 37.44
CA ARG A 20 52.47 -15.42 37.68
C ARG A 20 51.11 -15.76 37.07
N SER A 21 50.45 -14.81 36.41
CA SER A 21 49.12 -14.96 35.79
C SER A 21 47.97 -15.29 36.76
N TYR A 22 48.21 -15.26 38.08
CA TYR A 22 47.20 -15.43 39.13
C TYR A 22 47.47 -14.52 40.33
N ALA A 23 46.45 -14.27 41.15
CA ALA A 23 46.56 -13.40 42.32
C ALA A 23 47.26 -14.07 43.51
N PRO A 24 47.97 -13.30 44.36
CA PRO A 24 48.53 -13.85 45.58
C PRO A 24 47.40 -14.24 46.57
N SER A 25 47.61 -15.34 47.29
CA SER A 25 46.80 -15.76 48.42
C SER A 25 47.01 -14.85 49.63
N LEU A 26 46.07 -14.89 50.59
CA LEU A 26 46.18 -14.10 51.82
C LEU A 26 47.43 -14.49 52.64
N ASP A 27 47.86 -15.76 52.57
CA ASP A 27 49.10 -16.22 53.21
C ASP A 27 50.36 -15.68 52.52
N GLU A 28 50.36 -15.59 51.19
CA GLU A 28 51.48 -15.00 50.43
C GLU A 28 51.61 -13.49 50.73
N ILE A 29 50.48 -12.78 50.86
CA ILE A 29 50.44 -11.37 51.28
C ILE A 29 50.95 -11.23 52.72
N LYS A 30 50.47 -12.08 53.64
CA LYS A 30 50.93 -12.11 55.05
C LYS A 30 52.45 -12.31 55.14
N LYS A 31 52.99 -13.30 54.42
CA LYS A 31 54.43 -13.61 54.40
C LYS A 31 55.25 -12.46 53.82
N LYS A 32 54.82 -11.86 52.71
CA LYS A 32 55.55 -10.77 52.05
C LYS A 32 55.66 -9.53 52.92
N PHE A 33 54.59 -9.16 53.61
CA PHE A 33 54.53 -7.94 54.43
C PHE A 33 54.77 -8.18 55.92
N LYS A 34 55.17 -9.40 56.31
CA LYS A 34 55.39 -9.84 57.70
C LYS A 34 54.22 -9.44 58.63
N LEU A 35 52.99 -9.72 58.20
CA LEU A 35 51.79 -9.36 58.95
C LEU A 35 51.52 -10.35 60.07
N ALA A 36 50.99 -9.86 61.20
CA ALA A 36 50.73 -10.66 62.40
C ALA A 36 49.75 -11.83 62.14
N SER A 37 48.74 -11.64 61.28
CA SER A 37 47.73 -12.65 60.98
C SER A 37 47.24 -12.60 59.53
N VAL A 38 46.59 -13.68 59.08
CA VAL A 38 45.90 -13.75 57.78
C VAL A 38 44.72 -12.75 57.77
N SER A 39 44.08 -12.55 58.92
CA SER A 39 43.01 -11.56 59.12
C SER A 39 43.48 -10.13 58.83
N THR A 40 44.74 -9.79 59.13
CA THR A 40 45.33 -8.49 58.78
C THR A 40 45.52 -8.34 57.27
N ALA A 41 45.89 -9.41 56.56
CA ALA A 41 45.92 -9.40 55.09
C ALA A 41 44.50 -9.26 54.51
N HIS A 42 43.52 -9.93 55.10
CA HIS A 42 42.11 -9.78 54.74
C HIS A 42 41.61 -8.34 54.91
N TYR A 43 42.00 -7.69 56.01
CA TYR A 43 41.68 -6.28 56.29
C TYR A 43 42.19 -5.34 55.19
N TYR A 44 43.45 -5.49 54.74
CA TYR A 44 43.99 -4.65 53.67
C TYR A 44 43.30 -4.89 52.33
N ILE A 45 42.95 -6.13 51.99
CA ILE A 45 42.20 -6.43 50.77
C ILE A 45 40.79 -5.83 50.83
N SER A 46 40.09 -5.99 51.96
CA SER A 46 38.76 -5.39 52.15
C SER A 46 38.82 -3.87 52.02
N LYS A 47 39.80 -3.20 52.63
CA LYS A 47 39.95 -1.74 52.51
C LYS A 47 40.31 -1.27 51.10
N LEU A 48 41.08 -2.06 50.35
CA LEU A 48 41.37 -1.78 48.95
C LEU A 48 40.16 -2.04 48.03
N GLN A 49 39.29 -2.98 48.41
CA GLN A 49 38.02 -3.26 47.75
C GLN A 49 36.99 -2.14 48.04
N ASP A 50 36.83 -1.74 49.30
CA ASP A 50 35.99 -0.62 49.72
C ASP A 50 36.43 0.69 49.02
N ALA A 51 37.73 0.85 48.78
CA ALA A 51 38.30 1.99 48.08
C ALA A 51 38.26 1.86 46.55
N GLY A 52 37.69 0.79 45.99
CA GLY A 52 37.46 0.60 44.56
C GLY A 52 38.68 0.15 43.73
N PHE A 53 39.79 -0.24 44.37
CA PHE A 53 41.02 -0.63 43.67
C PHE A 53 41.14 -2.12 43.35
N LEU A 54 40.40 -2.97 44.07
CA LEU A 54 40.39 -4.42 43.92
C LEU A 54 38.95 -4.96 43.91
N ASN A 55 38.73 -6.09 43.24
CA ASN A 55 37.53 -6.89 43.37
C ASN A 55 37.89 -8.28 43.88
N LYS A 56 37.10 -8.85 44.79
CA LYS A 56 37.35 -10.18 45.37
C LYS A 56 36.06 -10.98 45.46
N GLU A 57 36.03 -12.15 44.84
CA GLU A 57 34.92 -13.10 45.02
C GLU A 57 35.04 -13.84 46.35
N HIS A 58 33.90 -14.07 47.02
CA HIS A 58 33.86 -14.77 48.30
C HIS A 58 34.13 -16.27 48.12
N ASN A 59 34.79 -16.89 49.11
CA ASN A 59 35.05 -18.34 49.19
C ASN A 59 35.98 -18.99 48.15
N GLN A 60 36.79 -18.22 47.41
CA GLN A 60 37.84 -18.81 46.56
C GLN A 60 39.26 -18.34 46.94
N PRO A 61 40.24 -19.26 47.06
CA PRO A 61 41.63 -18.88 47.16
C PRO A 61 42.05 -18.16 45.87
N ARG A 62 42.72 -17.00 45.99
CA ARG A 62 43.31 -16.23 44.87
C ARG A 62 42.31 -15.54 43.92
N ALA A 63 41.10 -15.23 44.40
CA ALA A 63 40.08 -14.53 43.61
C ALA A 63 40.17 -12.98 43.63
N VAL A 64 41.37 -12.41 43.84
CA VAL A 64 41.56 -10.94 43.85
C VAL A 64 41.92 -10.46 42.45
N SER A 65 41.10 -9.59 41.86
CA SER A 65 41.39 -8.92 40.58
C SER A 65 41.56 -7.42 40.76
N THR A 66 42.40 -6.79 39.93
CA THR A 66 42.57 -5.33 39.94
C THR A 66 41.51 -4.67 39.07
N VAL A 67 40.87 -3.62 39.58
CA VAL A 67 39.91 -2.84 38.78
C VAL A 67 40.72 -1.96 37.83
N LYS A 68 40.73 -2.30 36.53
CA LYS A 68 41.27 -1.39 35.51
C LYS A 68 40.39 -0.13 35.49
N ALA A 69 40.99 1.05 35.63
CA ALA A 69 40.29 2.30 35.40
C ALA A 69 39.76 2.27 33.95
N LYS A 70 38.44 2.19 33.78
CA LYS A 70 37.81 2.24 32.46
C LYS A 70 38.11 3.61 31.85
N GLN A 71 38.81 3.64 30.73
CA GLN A 71 39.03 4.88 30.00
C GLN A 71 37.68 5.39 29.48
N THR A 72 37.27 6.58 29.94
CA THR A 72 36.08 7.28 29.45
C THR A 72 36.43 8.15 28.26
N VAL A 73 35.45 8.41 27.39
CA VAL A 73 35.52 9.31 26.25
C VAL A 73 34.24 10.14 26.24
N GLU A 74 34.38 11.42 25.94
CA GLU A 74 33.26 12.32 25.69
C GLU A 74 32.88 12.27 24.20
N ILE A 75 31.60 12.04 23.92
CA ILE A 75 31.05 11.98 22.56
C ILE A 75 30.11 13.18 22.39
N PRO A 76 30.29 14.00 21.34
CA PRO A 76 29.41 15.13 21.08
C PRO A 76 28.05 14.65 20.54
N ILE A 77 26.97 15.27 21.01
CA ILE A 77 25.63 15.15 20.42
C ILE A 77 25.52 16.20 19.32
N LEU A 78 25.40 15.77 18.07
CA LEU A 78 25.43 16.66 16.90
C LEU A 78 24.04 17.15 16.46
N GLY A 79 22.98 16.85 17.24
CA GLY A 79 21.60 17.27 16.97
C GLY A 79 20.59 16.13 17.10
N ALA A 80 19.44 16.29 16.45
CA ALA A 80 18.36 15.32 16.41
C ALA A 80 18.23 14.65 15.03
N ILE A 81 17.74 13.41 15.01
CA ILE A 81 17.47 12.64 13.79
C ILE A 81 16.02 12.18 13.75
N ALA A 82 15.33 12.55 12.68
CA ALA A 82 13.94 12.22 12.50
C ALA A 82 13.74 10.80 11.94
N ALA A 83 12.89 10.07 12.62
CA ALA A 83 12.45 8.73 12.35
C ALA A 83 11.24 8.77 11.40
N GLY A 84 11.47 9.24 10.16
CA GLY A 84 10.49 9.06 9.07
C GLY A 84 10.12 10.30 8.25
N GLN A 85 10.53 11.52 8.62
CA GLN A 85 10.35 12.72 7.78
C GLN A 85 11.56 13.67 7.89
N PRO A 86 11.94 14.34 6.79
CA PRO A 86 12.55 15.64 6.68
C PRO A 86 13.20 16.51 7.77
N ILE A 87 14.45 16.39 8.26
CA ILE A 87 15.04 17.56 8.97
C ILE A 87 16.54 17.77 8.67
N GLU A 88 16.89 19.03 8.45
CA GLU A 88 18.26 19.56 8.38
C GLU A 88 18.97 19.41 9.74
N ALA A 89 20.19 18.88 9.72
CA ALA A 89 21.02 18.78 10.91
C ALA A 89 21.50 20.18 11.31
N ILE A 90 20.87 20.77 12.33
CA ILE A 90 21.37 21.99 12.98
C ILE A 90 22.35 21.55 14.07
N GLU A 91 23.62 21.92 13.92
CA GLU A 91 24.65 21.74 14.94
C GLU A 91 24.27 22.58 16.18
N VAL A 92 23.85 21.92 17.26
CA VAL A 92 23.67 22.57 18.56
C VAL A 92 25.03 22.59 19.26
N PRO A 93 25.58 23.75 19.68
CA PRO A 93 26.84 23.79 20.41
C PRO A 93 26.71 23.19 21.82
N ASP A 94 27.68 22.35 22.19
CA ASP A 94 28.11 21.99 23.56
C ASP A 94 27.36 20.90 24.38
N GLU A 95 26.51 20.05 23.80
CA GLU A 95 26.00 18.85 24.52
C GLU A 95 26.90 17.62 24.27
N THR A 96 27.49 17.03 25.32
CA THR A 96 28.30 15.80 25.23
C THR A 96 27.79 14.71 26.18
N ILE A 97 28.09 13.45 25.84
CA ILE A 97 27.83 12.28 26.70
C ILE A 97 29.13 11.57 27.02
N THR A 98 29.27 11.12 28.27
CA THR A 98 30.46 10.39 28.72
C THR A 98 30.20 8.90 28.69
N ILE A 99 31.00 8.15 27.93
CA ILE A 99 30.87 6.70 27.75
C ILE A 99 32.23 6.02 27.99
N THR A 100 32.24 4.76 28.43
CA THR A 100 33.50 4.00 28.56
C THR A 100 33.92 3.39 27.21
N ARG A 101 35.23 3.38 26.91
CA ARG A 101 35.75 2.89 25.62
C ARG A 101 35.36 1.45 25.29
N ASP A 102 35.17 0.61 26.30
CA ASP A 102 34.78 -0.79 26.12
C ASP A 102 33.35 -0.93 25.54
N GLU A 103 32.51 0.10 25.64
CA GLU A 103 31.11 0.06 25.21
C GLU A 103 30.89 0.47 23.75
N ILE A 104 31.89 1.07 23.09
CA ILE A 104 31.79 1.59 21.70
C ILE A 104 32.83 0.98 20.75
N GLY A 105 33.75 0.15 21.27
CA GLY A 105 34.83 -0.49 20.51
C GLY A 105 36.13 0.32 20.49
N LYS A 106 37.24 -0.35 20.16
CA LYS A 106 38.61 0.20 20.34
C LYS A 106 39.06 1.20 19.26
N GLN A 107 38.32 1.35 18.16
CA GLN A 107 38.73 2.18 17.01
C GLN A 107 37.52 2.90 16.37
N GLY A 108 37.76 4.10 15.82
CA GLY A 108 36.77 4.90 15.08
C GLY A 108 36.37 6.22 15.77
N LYS A 109 35.99 7.22 14.97
CA LYS A 109 35.37 8.46 15.47
C LYS A 109 33.88 8.21 15.72
N HIS A 110 33.37 8.72 16.84
CA HIS A 110 31.98 8.54 17.25
C HIS A 110 31.30 9.89 17.44
N TYR A 111 29.99 9.92 17.23
CA TYR A 111 29.11 11.05 17.53
C TYR A 111 27.75 10.52 17.96
N ALA A 112 26.93 11.35 18.59
CA ALA A 112 25.60 10.97 19.06
C ALA A 112 24.51 11.83 18.40
N LEU A 113 23.30 11.27 18.28
CA LEU A 113 22.11 11.97 17.81
C LEU A 113 20.91 11.62 18.69
N ARG A 114 20.01 12.59 18.92
CA ARG A 114 18.74 12.38 19.62
C ARG A 114 17.67 11.89 18.64
N VAL A 115 17.00 10.79 18.94
CA VAL A 115 15.97 10.21 18.08
C VAL A 115 14.68 10.99 18.24
N GLN A 116 14.05 11.32 17.10
CA GLN A 116 12.71 11.91 17.04
C GLN A 116 11.77 11.04 16.21
N GLY A 117 10.77 10.41 16.83
CA GLY A 117 9.75 9.57 16.21
C GLY A 117 9.96 8.06 16.43
N SER A 118 9.11 7.25 15.78
CA SER A 118 8.92 5.84 16.13
C SER A 118 9.43 4.83 15.09
N SER A 119 10.24 5.23 14.11
CA SER A 119 10.56 4.33 12.97
C SER A 119 11.41 3.10 13.27
N MET A 120 11.97 3.00 14.47
CA MET A 120 12.93 1.96 14.86
C MET A 120 12.53 1.26 16.18
N ILE A 121 11.24 1.29 16.56
CA ILE A 121 10.73 0.72 17.81
C ILE A 121 11.01 -0.78 17.98
N ASP A 122 10.97 -1.58 16.90
CA ASP A 122 11.23 -3.02 16.95
C ASP A 122 12.72 -3.32 17.19
N GLU A 123 13.61 -2.34 16.95
CA GLU A 123 15.03 -2.39 17.36
C GLU A 123 15.24 -1.86 18.78
N GLY A 124 14.17 -1.57 19.50
CA GLY A 124 14.22 -0.98 20.82
C GLY A 124 14.71 0.47 20.81
N ILE A 125 14.61 1.18 19.70
CA ILE A 125 14.95 2.61 19.57
C ILE A 125 13.65 3.42 19.53
N PHE A 126 13.44 4.23 20.57
CA PHE A 126 12.22 4.99 20.77
C PHE A 126 12.47 6.50 20.65
N ASP A 127 11.38 7.26 20.56
CA ASP A 127 11.43 8.71 20.60
C ASP A 127 12.12 9.21 21.88
N GLY A 128 13.02 10.18 21.73
CA GLY A 128 13.82 10.73 22.82
C GLY A 128 15.11 9.97 23.15
N ASP A 129 15.32 8.76 22.62
CA ASP A 129 16.56 8.00 22.83
C ASP A 129 17.78 8.74 22.25
N ILE A 130 18.97 8.51 22.84
CA ILE A 130 20.24 8.97 22.27
C ILE A 130 20.92 7.76 21.62
N VAL A 131 21.18 7.86 20.31
CA VAL A 131 21.92 6.85 19.57
C VAL A 131 23.36 7.28 19.39
N VAL A 132 24.31 6.39 19.69
CA VAL A 132 25.74 6.58 19.46
C VAL A 132 26.10 5.93 18.13
N ILE A 133 26.72 6.71 17.26
CA ILE A 133 27.03 6.35 15.89
C ILE A 133 28.54 6.33 15.69
N ARG A 134 29.04 5.25 15.09
CA ARG A 134 30.42 5.18 14.58
C ARG A 134 30.44 5.75 13.16
N LYS A 135 31.25 6.78 12.93
CA LYS A 135 31.37 7.44 11.62
C LYS A 135 32.06 6.50 10.62
N GLN A 136 31.34 6.10 9.59
CA GLN A 136 31.80 5.22 8.51
C GLN A 136 30.89 5.36 7.28
N GLU A 137 31.44 5.16 6.09
CA GLU A 137 30.74 5.36 4.80
C GLU A 137 30.13 4.07 4.22
N VAL A 138 30.42 2.92 4.84
CA VAL A 138 29.97 1.60 4.39
C VAL A 138 29.23 0.92 5.53
N ALA A 139 28.14 0.23 5.22
CA ALA A 139 27.43 -0.63 6.17
C ALA A 139 27.07 -1.98 5.52
N GLU A 140 26.99 -3.00 6.36
CA GLU A 140 26.55 -4.34 6.00
C GLU A 140 25.02 -4.46 6.06
N ASN A 141 24.49 -5.46 5.37
CA ASN A 141 23.05 -5.72 5.37
C ASN A 141 22.54 -6.02 6.78
N GLY A 142 21.45 -5.38 7.18
CA GLY A 142 20.81 -5.50 8.48
C GLY A 142 21.32 -4.52 9.54
N GLN A 143 22.41 -3.78 9.29
CA GLN A 143 22.89 -2.77 10.21
C GLN A 143 21.98 -1.55 10.24
N THR A 144 21.75 -1.00 11.44
CA THR A 144 21.05 0.28 11.63
C THR A 144 22.00 1.43 11.31
N VAL A 145 21.66 2.22 10.31
CA VAL A 145 22.52 3.28 9.75
C VAL A 145 21.87 4.66 9.87
N VAL A 146 22.71 5.68 9.94
CA VAL A 146 22.34 7.05 9.57
C VAL A 146 22.55 7.16 8.07
N ALA A 147 21.45 7.17 7.32
CA ALA A 147 21.44 7.30 5.88
C ALA A 147 20.97 8.70 5.50
N VAL A 148 21.67 9.34 4.56
CA VAL A 148 21.25 10.58 3.93
C VAL A 148 20.68 10.26 2.55
N ILE A 149 19.46 10.75 2.34
CA ILE A 149 18.70 10.64 1.09
C ILE A 149 18.44 12.06 0.54
N ASP A 150 18.07 12.14 -0.75
CA ASP A 150 17.81 13.36 -1.55
C ASP A 150 17.39 14.60 -0.71
N ASP A 151 17.95 15.77 -1.03
CA ASP A 151 17.81 17.04 -0.28
C ASP A 151 18.53 17.10 1.09
N ASN A 152 19.59 16.29 1.29
CA ASN A 152 20.50 16.33 2.45
C ASN A 152 19.85 15.92 3.79
N GLN A 153 18.85 15.05 3.73
CA GLN A 153 18.02 14.67 4.86
C GLN A 153 18.49 13.38 5.51
N ALA A 154 18.82 13.41 6.80
CA ALA A 154 19.31 12.24 7.54
C ALA A 154 18.16 11.41 8.16
N THR A 155 18.21 10.09 8.03
CA THR A 155 17.25 9.16 8.66
C THR A 155 17.92 7.93 9.27
N LEU A 156 17.28 7.36 10.29
CA LEU A 156 17.70 6.13 10.95
C LEU A 156 16.90 4.93 10.41
N LYS A 157 17.55 3.97 9.75
CA LYS A 157 16.93 2.78 9.14
C LYS A 157 17.89 1.59 9.12
N LYS A 158 17.38 0.36 8.97
CA LYS A 158 18.22 -0.80 8.61
C LYS A 158 18.56 -0.76 7.12
N LEU A 159 19.83 -0.89 6.78
CA LEU A 159 20.28 -0.91 5.38
C LEU A 159 20.28 -2.35 4.84
N TYR A 160 19.76 -2.55 3.63
CA TYR A 160 19.91 -3.80 2.86
C TYR A 160 20.25 -3.49 1.40
N ARG A 161 21.17 -4.23 0.81
CA ARG A 161 21.55 -4.19 -0.60
C ARG A 161 20.89 -5.36 -1.31
N GLU A 162 19.92 -5.08 -2.19
CA GLU A 162 19.10 -6.09 -2.86
C GLU A 162 18.81 -5.64 -4.31
N ASN A 163 19.00 -6.54 -5.30
CA ASN A 163 18.68 -6.30 -6.71
C ASN A 163 19.28 -5.00 -7.30
N GLY A 164 20.51 -4.65 -6.90
CA GLY A 164 21.18 -3.43 -7.36
C GLY A 164 20.64 -2.12 -6.76
N LYS A 165 19.78 -2.17 -5.73
CA LYS A 165 19.26 -1.01 -5.00
C LYS A 165 19.53 -1.13 -3.49
N PHE A 166 19.50 0.00 -2.80
CA PHE A 166 19.49 0.09 -1.35
C PHE A 166 18.05 0.13 -0.83
N ARG A 167 17.73 -0.76 0.12
CA ARG A 167 16.50 -0.78 0.91
C ARG A 167 16.80 -0.26 2.32
N LEU A 168 16.21 0.88 2.66
CA LEU A 168 16.19 1.46 4.00
C LEU A 168 14.92 1.01 4.72
N GLN A 169 15.05 0.02 5.57
CA GLN A 169 13.95 -0.64 6.26
C GLN A 169 13.71 0.02 7.64
N PRO A 170 12.51 0.56 7.91
CA PRO A 170 12.12 0.90 9.28
C PRO A 170 11.97 -0.37 10.09
N ALA A 171 12.36 -0.32 11.35
CA ALA A 171 12.01 -1.33 12.35
C ALA A 171 10.76 -0.86 13.10
N ASN A 172 9.68 -0.64 12.33
CA ASN A 172 8.35 -0.33 12.82
C ASN A 172 7.35 -0.93 11.82
N PRO A 173 6.42 -1.81 12.24
CA PRO A 173 5.48 -2.47 11.33
C PRO A 173 4.52 -1.52 10.64
N THR A 174 4.30 -0.33 11.21
CA THR A 174 3.38 0.69 10.66
C THR A 174 4.01 1.52 9.55
N LEU A 175 5.34 1.47 9.39
CA LEU A 175 6.09 2.26 8.40
C LEU A 175 6.60 1.40 7.24
N PHE A 176 6.67 1.98 6.05
CA PHE A 176 7.10 1.27 4.85
C PHE A 176 8.60 1.45 4.55
N PRO A 177 9.26 0.45 3.92
CA PRO A 177 10.66 0.56 3.50
C PRO A 177 10.85 1.58 2.37
N ILE A 178 11.99 2.27 2.36
CA ILE A 178 12.38 3.23 1.32
C ILE A 178 13.42 2.55 0.41
N TYR A 179 13.25 2.66 -0.91
CA TYR A 179 14.18 2.11 -1.90
C TYR A 179 14.85 3.24 -2.67
N ARG A 180 16.17 3.14 -2.84
CA ARG A 180 16.99 4.12 -3.55
C ARG A 180 18.09 3.45 -4.36
N ASP A 181 18.47 4.08 -5.46
CA ASP A 181 19.57 3.64 -6.31
C ASP A 181 20.92 3.98 -5.64
N GLU A 182 20.99 5.11 -4.95
CA GLU A 182 22.16 5.57 -4.18
C GLU A 182 21.74 6.01 -2.77
N VAL A 183 22.60 5.76 -1.79
CA VAL A 183 22.42 6.19 -0.39
C VAL A 183 23.79 6.57 0.18
N GLU A 184 23.89 7.75 0.78
CA GLU A 184 25.07 8.16 1.54
C GLU A 184 24.92 7.64 2.99
N VAL A 185 25.84 6.76 3.42
CA VAL A 185 25.90 6.32 4.82
C VAL A 185 26.82 7.25 5.59
N ARG A 186 26.33 7.89 6.65
CA ARG A 186 27.14 8.75 7.54
C ARG A 186 27.66 8.02 8.78
N GLY A 187 27.07 6.86 9.10
CA GLY A 187 27.57 5.98 10.14
C GLY A 187 26.62 4.85 10.52
N VAL A 188 27.10 3.98 11.41
CA VAL A 188 26.38 2.82 11.94
C VAL A 188 26.13 3.00 13.43
N VAL A 189 24.91 2.71 13.89
CA VAL A 189 24.54 2.76 15.31
C VAL A 189 25.26 1.64 16.06
N VAL A 190 25.96 2.00 17.13
CA VAL A 190 26.71 1.06 17.99
C VAL A 190 26.16 0.95 19.41
N LYS A 191 25.43 1.96 19.89
CA LYS A 191 24.86 1.97 21.23
C LYS A 191 23.61 2.85 21.29
N ILE A 192 22.67 2.49 22.17
CA ILE A 192 21.46 3.25 22.48
C ILE A 192 21.52 3.60 23.97
N ILE A 193 21.18 4.84 24.31
CA ILE A 193 21.09 5.34 25.68
C ILE A 193 19.69 5.91 25.87
N ARG A 194 18.97 5.40 26.86
CA ARG A 194 17.64 5.85 27.23
C ARG A 194 17.66 6.43 28.64
N ASN A 195 17.06 7.61 28.80
CA ASN A 195 16.74 8.16 30.12
C ASN A 195 15.27 7.88 30.44
N LEU A 196 15.03 7.08 31.49
CA LEU A 196 13.68 6.64 31.86
C LEU A 196 12.94 7.68 32.72
N GLU A 197 13.64 8.61 33.37
CA GLU A 197 13.02 9.64 34.22
C GLU A 197 12.34 10.75 33.39
N SER A 198 12.75 10.93 32.13
CA SER A 198 12.13 11.92 31.22
C SER A 198 10.87 11.43 30.50
N GLN A 199 10.49 10.15 30.63
CA GLN A 199 9.38 9.53 29.87
C GLN A 199 8.01 9.62 30.55
N LEU A 200 7.91 10.13 31.78
CA LEU A 200 6.63 10.20 32.49
C LEU A 200 5.64 11.26 31.95
N ASP A 201 6.07 12.14 31.04
CA ASP A 201 5.28 13.32 30.62
C ASP A 201 4.83 13.38 29.14
N GLN A 202 5.03 12.34 28.31
CA GLN A 202 4.60 12.40 26.90
C GLN A 202 3.92 11.12 26.38
N GLY A 203 2.58 11.16 26.38
CA GLY A 203 1.68 10.61 25.34
C GLY A 203 1.87 9.16 24.89
N GLN A 204 1.10 8.24 25.47
CA GLN A 204 0.85 6.90 24.93
C GLN A 204 0.47 6.94 23.43
N SER A 205 1.24 6.25 22.58
CA SER A 205 0.91 6.05 21.17
C SER A 205 -0.31 5.12 21.04
N ARG A 206 -1.28 5.51 20.21
CA ARG A 206 -2.66 4.97 20.12
C ARG A 206 -2.87 3.71 19.25
N ASP A 207 -1.84 2.98 18.83
CA ASP A 207 -1.99 1.96 17.76
C ASP A 207 -2.10 0.49 18.23
N GLU A 208 -2.98 0.17 19.18
CA GLU A 208 -3.18 -1.24 19.62
C GLU A 208 -4.37 -1.96 18.97
N LYS A 209 -5.38 -1.24 18.46
CA LYS A 209 -6.66 -1.88 18.10
C LYS A 209 -6.65 -2.64 16.79
N TYR A 210 -6.02 -2.10 15.74
CA TYR A 210 -5.99 -2.72 14.41
C TYR A 210 -4.56 -3.03 13.99
N VAL A 211 -4.31 -4.28 13.61
CA VAL A 211 -2.97 -4.73 13.22
C VAL A 211 -2.99 -5.15 11.75
N ARG A 212 -2.09 -4.57 10.95
CA ARG A 212 -1.86 -5.00 9.56
C ARG A 212 -1.01 -6.26 9.55
N LYS A 213 -1.48 -7.30 8.87
CA LYS A 213 -0.71 -8.54 8.64
C LYS A 213 -0.23 -8.58 7.20
N ILE A 214 1.08 -8.58 6.99
CA ILE A 214 1.63 -8.72 5.64
C ILE A 214 1.59 -10.19 5.23
N ASP A 215 0.94 -10.50 4.12
CA ASP A 215 0.89 -11.85 3.57
C ASP A 215 1.10 -11.83 2.05
N TYR A 216 2.32 -12.15 1.64
CA TYR A 216 2.73 -12.20 0.25
C TYR A 216 2.12 -13.38 -0.54
N SER A 217 1.47 -14.35 0.13
CA SER A 217 0.73 -15.40 -0.59
C SER A 217 -0.44 -14.84 -1.38
N TRP A 218 -0.93 -13.65 -1.03
CA TRP A 218 -1.93 -12.92 -1.79
C TRP A 218 -1.35 -12.20 -3.00
N ASP A 219 -0.04 -12.14 -3.22
CA ASP A 219 0.56 -11.35 -4.32
C ASP A 219 0.26 -11.96 -5.70
N TYR A 220 0.15 -13.29 -5.80
CA TYR A 220 -0.05 -14.02 -7.06
C TYR A 220 0.94 -13.58 -8.16
N ARG A 221 2.22 -13.47 -7.80
CA ARG A 221 3.27 -12.98 -8.69
C ARG A 221 3.44 -13.93 -9.89
N GLY A 222 3.29 -13.38 -11.11
CA GLY A 222 3.43 -14.14 -12.35
C GLY A 222 2.14 -14.81 -12.85
N GLU A 223 1.04 -14.73 -12.09
CA GLU A 223 -0.24 -15.31 -12.48
C GLU A 223 -0.90 -14.59 -13.67
N LYS A 224 -1.62 -15.35 -14.49
CA LYS A 224 -2.37 -14.80 -15.64
C LYS A 224 -3.66 -14.15 -15.15
N THR A 225 -3.79 -12.83 -15.34
CA THR A 225 -4.95 -12.03 -14.88
C THR A 225 -6.00 -11.75 -15.96
N LYS A 226 -5.83 -12.35 -17.14
CA LYS A 226 -6.68 -12.16 -18.34
C LYS A 226 -7.25 -13.47 -18.89
N SER A 227 -7.34 -14.50 -18.06
CA SER A 227 -7.99 -15.77 -18.42
C SER A 227 -9.50 -15.58 -18.64
N HIS A 228 -10.14 -16.53 -19.33
CA HIS A 228 -11.59 -16.52 -19.58
C HIS A 228 -12.05 -15.17 -20.12
N THR A 229 -13.13 -14.61 -19.57
CA THR A 229 -13.66 -13.30 -19.94
C THR A 229 -13.01 -12.13 -19.18
N HIS A 230 -12.02 -12.35 -18.29
CA HIS A 230 -11.36 -11.25 -17.56
C HIS A 230 -10.61 -10.25 -18.45
N GLY A 231 -10.23 -10.70 -19.65
CA GLY A 231 -9.46 -9.93 -20.61
C GLY A 231 -10.24 -9.29 -21.76
N ILE A 232 -11.59 -9.29 -21.73
CA ILE A 232 -12.40 -8.88 -22.89
C ILE A 232 -12.45 -7.38 -23.16
N HIS A 233 -12.12 -6.58 -22.15
CA HIS A 233 -12.03 -5.13 -22.27
C HIS A 233 -11.08 -4.58 -21.20
N THR A 234 -10.32 -3.55 -21.55
CA THR A 234 -9.51 -2.81 -20.59
C THR A 234 -10.42 -1.96 -19.69
N TYR A 235 -10.30 -2.08 -18.36
CA TYR A 235 -11.00 -1.23 -17.39
C TYR A 235 -10.06 -0.94 -16.21
N PRO A 236 -10.07 0.30 -15.66
CA PRO A 236 -9.08 0.73 -14.69
C PRO A 236 -9.31 0.08 -13.30
N ALA A 237 -8.21 0.00 -12.54
CA ALA A 237 -8.20 -0.27 -11.09
C ALA A 237 -8.99 -1.50 -10.60
N MET A 238 -9.13 -2.52 -11.44
CA MET A 238 -9.69 -3.82 -11.06
C MET A 238 -8.71 -4.60 -10.16
N PHE A 239 -9.22 -5.24 -9.11
CA PHE A 239 -8.46 -6.29 -8.43
C PHE A 239 -8.33 -7.54 -9.35
N ILE A 240 -7.30 -8.34 -9.10
CA ILE A 240 -6.99 -9.51 -9.94
C ILE A 240 -7.94 -10.69 -9.64
N PRO A 241 -8.30 -11.51 -10.63
CA PRO A 241 -9.27 -12.59 -10.45
C PRO A 241 -8.94 -13.54 -9.30
N GLN A 242 -7.65 -13.83 -9.10
CA GLN A 242 -7.15 -14.73 -8.06
C GLN A 242 -7.50 -14.27 -6.63
N VAL A 243 -7.42 -12.96 -6.36
CA VAL A 243 -7.82 -12.42 -5.04
C VAL A 243 -9.32 -12.58 -4.84
N GLY A 244 -10.12 -12.26 -5.86
CA GLY A 244 -11.57 -12.49 -5.82
C GLY A 244 -11.93 -13.95 -5.57
N ARG A 245 -11.29 -14.86 -6.30
CA ARG A 245 -11.48 -16.31 -6.16
C ARG A 245 -11.18 -16.78 -4.74
N ARG A 246 -10.01 -16.46 -4.21
CA ARG A 246 -9.63 -16.89 -2.85
C ARG A 246 -10.57 -16.32 -1.79
N LEU A 247 -10.99 -15.06 -1.91
CA LEU A 247 -11.98 -14.50 -0.98
C LEU A 247 -13.32 -15.23 -1.07
N LEU A 248 -13.81 -15.50 -2.29
CA LEU A 248 -15.06 -16.23 -2.49
C LEU A 248 -14.98 -17.65 -1.92
N GLU A 249 -13.88 -18.38 -2.18
CA GLU A 249 -13.68 -19.74 -1.67
C GLU A 249 -13.54 -19.77 -0.14
N THR A 250 -12.94 -18.74 0.45
CA THR A 250 -12.75 -18.65 1.91
C THR A 250 -14.06 -18.34 2.63
N TYR A 251 -14.88 -17.44 2.08
CA TYR A 251 -16.01 -16.83 2.81
C TYR A 251 -17.39 -17.18 2.24
N SER A 252 -17.48 -18.07 1.24
CA SER A 252 -18.74 -18.54 0.66
C SER A 252 -18.69 -20.01 0.23
N LYS A 253 -19.86 -20.65 0.08
CA LYS A 253 -20.03 -22.03 -0.39
C LYS A 253 -20.71 -22.09 -1.75
N GLU A 254 -20.65 -23.24 -2.41
CA GLU A 254 -21.36 -23.44 -3.68
C GLU A 254 -22.87 -23.24 -3.46
N GLY A 255 -23.53 -22.55 -4.39
CA GLY A 255 -24.93 -22.14 -4.27
C GLY A 255 -25.19 -20.87 -3.45
N ASP A 256 -24.24 -20.40 -2.63
CA ASP A 256 -24.38 -19.15 -1.87
C ASP A 256 -24.61 -17.95 -2.81
N THR A 257 -25.30 -16.93 -2.28
CA THR A 257 -25.52 -15.66 -3.01
C THR A 257 -24.53 -14.61 -2.53
N ILE A 258 -23.68 -14.14 -3.44
CA ILE A 258 -22.70 -13.09 -3.19
C ILE A 258 -23.18 -11.75 -3.73
N CYS A 259 -22.57 -10.66 -3.26
CA CYS A 259 -22.75 -9.34 -3.84
C CYS A 259 -21.42 -8.62 -3.97
N ASP A 260 -21.19 -8.00 -5.13
CA ASP A 260 -20.15 -7.00 -5.32
C ASP A 260 -20.83 -5.63 -5.49
N ILE A 261 -20.74 -4.80 -4.45
CA ILE A 261 -21.40 -3.49 -4.42
C ILE A 261 -20.64 -2.41 -5.23
N PHE A 262 -19.48 -2.72 -5.81
CA PHE A 262 -18.76 -1.85 -6.73
C PHE A 262 -18.19 -2.73 -7.85
N CYS A 263 -19.08 -3.40 -8.57
CA CYS A 263 -18.67 -4.54 -9.39
C CYS A 263 -17.77 -4.16 -10.56
N GLY A 264 -17.77 -2.89 -10.96
CA GLY A 264 -17.04 -2.41 -12.12
C GLY A 264 -17.36 -3.25 -13.35
N SER A 265 -16.33 -3.73 -14.04
CA SER A 265 -16.49 -4.64 -15.18
C SER A 265 -16.82 -6.10 -14.80
N GLY A 266 -17.05 -6.41 -13.52
CA GLY A 266 -17.58 -7.70 -13.07
C GLY A 266 -16.54 -8.80 -12.83
N SER A 267 -15.34 -8.49 -12.32
CA SER A 267 -14.35 -9.54 -11.99
C SER A 267 -14.84 -10.52 -10.93
N ALA A 268 -15.42 -10.04 -9.83
CA ALA A 268 -16.01 -10.91 -8.79
C ALA A 268 -17.13 -11.78 -9.36
N LEU A 269 -17.92 -11.23 -10.28
CA LEU A 269 -19.10 -11.89 -10.85
C LEU A 269 -18.72 -13.06 -11.77
N VAL A 270 -17.68 -12.89 -12.59
CA VAL A 270 -17.13 -13.97 -13.41
C VAL A 270 -16.61 -15.10 -12.52
N GLU A 271 -15.82 -14.75 -11.51
CA GLU A 271 -15.29 -15.71 -10.56
C GLU A 271 -16.40 -16.48 -9.85
N SER A 272 -17.40 -15.76 -9.36
CA SER A 272 -18.58 -16.36 -8.70
C SER A 272 -19.23 -17.41 -9.59
N ARG A 273 -19.43 -17.12 -10.87
CA ARG A 273 -20.04 -18.07 -11.81
C ARG A 273 -19.16 -19.29 -12.09
N LEU A 274 -17.84 -19.09 -12.20
CA LEU A 274 -16.88 -20.19 -12.42
C LEU A 274 -16.89 -21.20 -11.27
N ILE A 275 -17.03 -20.71 -10.03
CA ILE A 275 -17.06 -21.56 -8.83
C ILE A 275 -18.48 -21.86 -8.32
N GLY A 276 -19.54 -21.56 -9.07
CA GLY A 276 -20.90 -22.00 -8.71
C GLY A 276 -21.63 -21.15 -7.65
N ARG A 277 -21.32 -19.86 -7.54
CA ARG A 277 -22.01 -18.89 -6.67
C ARG A 277 -22.98 -18.05 -7.48
N ASN A 278 -24.12 -17.74 -6.87
CA ASN A 278 -25.05 -16.76 -7.39
C ASN A 278 -24.55 -15.35 -7.06
N ALA A 279 -24.73 -14.38 -7.95
CA ALA A 279 -24.08 -13.07 -7.76
C ALA A 279 -24.96 -11.88 -8.11
N TYR A 280 -25.01 -10.91 -7.20
CA TYR A 280 -25.39 -9.53 -7.50
C TYR A 280 -24.16 -8.68 -7.79
N GLY A 281 -24.25 -7.79 -8.78
CA GLY A 281 -23.26 -6.74 -9.03
C GLY A 281 -23.94 -5.37 -9.11
N ILE A 282 -23.44 -4.38 -8.39
CA ILE A 282 -23.94 -3.01 -8.41
C ILE A 282 -22.83 -2.08 -8.87
N ASP A 283 -23.12 -1.21 -9.84
CA ASP A 283 -22.22 -0.14 -10.25
C ASP A 283 -23.00 1.04 -10.85
N LEU A 284 -22.43 2.23 -10.74
CA LEU A 284 -23.02 3.48 -11.23
C LEU A 284 -22.49 3.88 -12.61
N ASN A 285 -21.42 3.25 -13.11
CA ASN A 285 -20.89 3.54 -14.45
C ASN A 285 -21.60 2.67 -15.51
N PRO A 286 -22.36 3.28 -16.46
CA PRO A 286 -23.08 2.51 -17.48
C PRO A 286 -22.19 1.64 -18.37
N LEU A 287 -20.97 2.09 -18.68
CA LEU A 287 -20.02 1.25 -19.42
C LEU A 287 -19.61 0.04 -18.58
N ALA A 288 -19.33 0.22 -17.29
CA ALA A 288 -18.95 -0.87 -16.40
C ALA A 288 -20.05 -1.94 -16.31
N ILE A 289 -21.30 -1.50 -16.16
CA ILE A 289 -22.49 -2.36 -16.19
C ILE A 289 -22.62 -3.11 -17.51
N PHE A 290 -22.45 -2.42 -18.64
CA PHE A 290 -22.50 -3.04 -19.96
C PHE A 290 -21.42 -4.13 -20.12
N LEU A 291 -20.18 -3.83 -19.71
CA LEU A 291 -19.08 -4.77 -19.72
C LEU A 291 -19.36 -5.98 -18.82
N ALA A 292 -19.82 -5.76 -17.58
CA ALA A 292 -20.13 -6.82 -16.63
C ALA A 292 -21.19 -7.79 -17.18
N LYS A 293 -22.23 -7.26 -17.85
CA LYS A 293 -23.29 -8.08 -18.48
C LYS A 293 -22.72 -8.99 -19.56
N ALA A 294 -21.95 -8.44 -20.50
CA ALA A 294 -21.35 -9.22 -21.58
C ALA A 294 -20.30 -10.24 -21.06
N LYS A 295 -19.58 -9.88 -19.99
CA LYS A 295 -18.51 -10.71 -19.41
C LYS A 295 -19.01 -11.94 -18.66
N THR A 296 -20.23 -11.86 -18.11
CA THR A 296 -20.81 -12.89 -17.23
C THR A 296 -21.87 -13.74 -17.91
N ALA A 297 -22.29 -13.39 -19.13
CA ALA A 297 -23.25 -14.14 -19.94
C ALA A 297 -22.54 -15.21 -20.77
N PRO A 298 -22.71 -16.52 -20.49
CA PRO A 298 -22.09 -17.57 -21.29
C PRO A 298 -22.69 -17.61 -22.69
N ILE A 299 -21.84 -17.66 -23.72
CA ILE A 299 -22.27 -17.73 -25.12
C ILE A 299 -21.72 -19.00 -25.76
N ASN A 300 -22.59 -19.75 -26.44
CA ASN A 300 -22.16 -20.91 -27.21
C ASN A 300 -21.08 -20.51 -28.24
N PRO A 301 -19.87 -21.10 -28.21
CA PRO A 301 -18.76 -20.67 -29.06
C PRO A 301 -19.02 -20.86 -30.55
N GLN A 302 -19.71 -21.93 -30.95
CA GLN A 302 -20.02 -22.20 -32.35
C GLN A 302 -20.98 -21.14 -32.91
N LYS A 303 -22.02 -20.79 -32.15
CA LYS A 303 -22.97 -19.74 -32.52
C LYS A 303 -22.28 -18.38 -32.62
N LEU A 304 -21.44 -18.06 -31.64
CA LEU A 304 -20.70 -16.80 -31.60
C LEU A 304 -19.74 -16.65 -32.78
N THR A 305 -18.93 -17.67 -33.07
CA THR A 305 -17.98 -17.65 -34.20
C THR A 305 -18.70 -17.51 -35.54
N LYS A 306 -19.82 -18.24 -35.73
CA LYS A 306 -20.63 -18.12 -36.94
C LYS A 306 -21.16 -16.69 -37.15
N GLU A 307 -21.67 -16.07 -36.09
CA GLU A 307 -22.17 -14.70 -36.16
C GLU A 307 -21.05 -13.68 -36.36
N TYR A 308 -19.87 -13.89 -35.77
CA TYR A 308 -18.69 -13.06 -36.00
C TYR A 308 -18.24 -13.07 -37.47
N ILE A 309 -18.18 -14.24 -38.11
CA ILE A 309 -17.81 -14.34 -39.53
C ILE A 309 -18.85 -13.59 -40.38
N ALA A 310 -20.15 -13.81 -40.13
CA ALA A 310 -21.22 -13.11 -40.83
C ALA A 310 -21.16 -11.58 -40.62
N LEU A 311 -20.76 -11.13 -39.42
CA LEU A 311 -20.56 -9.71 -39.12
C LEU A 311 -19.47 -9.10 -40.01
N LEU A 312 -18.33 -9.78 -40.19
CA LEU A 312 -17.24 -9.27 -41.04
C LEU A 312 -17.73 -9.05 -42.49
N ASP A 313 -18.47 -10.02 -43.04
CA ASP A 313 -19.06 -9.91 -44.38
C ASP A 313 -20.09 -8.76 -44.47
N ARG A 314 -20.89 -8.54 -43.42
CA ARG A 314 -21.85 -7.42 -43.37
C ARG A 314 -21.14 -6.07 -43.40
N VAL A 315 -20.08 -5.90 -42.62
CA VAL A 315 -19.34 -4.62 -42.55
C VAL A 315 -18.78 -4.21 -43.92
N GLU A 316 -18.30 -5.17 -44.71
CA GLU A 316 -17.74 -4.91 -46.05
C GLU A 316 -18.81 -4.47 -47.06
N LYS A 317 -20.06 -4.93 -46.90
CA LYS A 317 -21.18 -4.59 -47.80
C LYS A 317 -21.79 -3.21 -47.54
N ILE A 318 -21.60 -2.65 -46.35
CA ILE A 318 -22.17 -1.36 -45.98
C ILE A 318 -21.43 -0.21 -46.68
N LYS A 319 -22.19 0.61 -47.42
CA LYS A 319 -21.64 1.77 -48.14
C LYS A 319 -21.56 3.00 -47.23
N ASP A 320 -20.59 3.88 -47.45
CA ASP A 320 -20.38 5.09 -46.64
C ASP A 320 -21.64 5.97 -46.57
N LYS A 321 -22.38 6.08 -47.68
CA LYS A 321 -23.64 6.84 -47.76
C LYS A 321 -24.77 6.30 -46.89
N GLU A 322 -24.67 5.06 -46.40
CA GLU A 322 -25.68 4.41 -45.58
C GLU A 322 -25.41 4.60 -44.08
N ILE A 323 -24.38 5.38 -43.75
CA ILE A 323 -23.93 5.62 -42.38
C ILE A 323 -24.44 6.96 -41.89
N GLN A 324 -25.15 6.90 -40.76
CA GLN A 324 -25.38 8.07 -39.96
C GLN A 324 -24.13 8.38 -39.14
N ARG A 325 -23.59 9.58 -39.33
CA ARG A 325 -22.50 10.08 -38.49
C ARG A 325 -23.02 10.23 -37.05
N PRO A 326 -22.31 9.69 -36.04
CA PRO A 326 -22.67 9.94 -34.65
C PRO A 326 -22.55 11.42 -34.32
N ASP A 327 -23.48 11.91 -33.51
CA ASP A 327 -23.50 13.29 -33.04
C ASP A 327 -23.24 13.32 -31.53
N PHE A 328 -22.04 13.74 -31.16
CA PHE A 328 -21.70 14.06 -29.78
C PHE A 328 -20.58 15.10 -29.72
N LYS A 329 -20.52 15.82 -28.62
CA LYS A 329 -19.63 16.97 -28.42
C LYS A 329 -18.17 16.59 -28.67
N ASN A 330 -17.53 17.38 -29.54
CA ASN A 330 -16.11 17.27 -29.88
C ASN A 330 -15.69 15.95 -30.58
N ILE A 331 -16.57 15.31 -31.35
CA ILE A 331 -16.22 14.07 -32.06
C ILE A 331 -14.97 14.22 -32.96
N ASP A 332 -14.85 15.32 -33.70
CA ASP A 332 -13.71 15.63 -34.60
C ASP A 332 -12.40 15.88 -33.86
N PHE A 333 -12.50 16.31 -32.60
CA PHE A 333 -11.33 16.45 -31.74
C PHE A 333 -10.75 15.07 -31.40
N TRP A 334 -11.63 14.09 -31.16
CA TRP A 334 -11.24 12.76 -30.68
C TRP A 334 -11.04 11.74 -31.80
N PHE A 335 -11.58 11.96 -32.99
CA PHE A 335 -11.51 11.01 -34.09
C PHE A 335 -11.29 11.73 -35.42
N LYS A 336 -10.53 11.11 -36.32
CA LYS A 336 -10.44 11.54 -37.72
C LYS A 336 -11.68 11.08 -38.49
N ASP A 337 -12.11 11.81 -39.51
CA ASP A 337 -13.30 11.47 -40.30
C ASP A 337 -13.32 10.03 -40.82
N LYS A 338 -12.20 9.57 -41.40
CA LYS A 338 -12.06 8.19 -41.88
C LYS A 338 -12.27 7.14 -40.77
N VAL A 339 -11.91 7.48 -39.53
CA VAL A 339 -12.11 6.60 -38.37
C VAL A 339 -13.58 6.60 -37.96
N ILE A 340 -14.21 7.76 -37.94
CA ILE A 340 -15.64 7.90 -37.62
C ILE A 340 -16.50 7.07 -38.57
N VAL A 341 -16.26 7.18 -39.88
CA VAL A 341 -16.99 6.40 -40.89
C VAL A 341 -16.81 4.90 -40.66
N LYS A 342 -15.57 4.42 -40.47
CA LYS A 342 -15.28 3.00 -40.24
C LYS A 342 -15.92 2.47 -38.95
N LEU A 343 -15.85 3.23 -37.85
CA LEU A 343 -16.48 2.85 -36.59
C LEU A 343 -18.01 2.81 -36.72
N ALA A 344 -18.60 3.78 -37.40
CA ALA A 344 -20.04 3.83 -37.58
C ALA A 344 -20.57 2.69 -38.49
N LYS A 345 -19.82 2.27 -39.52
CA LYS A 345 -20.11 1.03 -40.27
C LYS A 345 -20.11 -0.20 -39.38
N LEU A 346 -19.07 -0.34 -38.57
CA LEU A 346 -18.92 -1.48 -37.68
C LEU A 346 -20.05 -1.53 -36.64
N LYS A 347 -20.37 -0.40 -36.01
CA LYS A 347 -21.51 -0.27 -35.09
C LYS A 347 -22.83 -0.67 -35.75
N LYS A 348 -23.11 -0.15 -36.95
CA LYS A 348 -24.32 -0.47 -37.71
C LYS A 348 -24.44 -1.98 -37.95
N ALA A 349 -23.37 -2.61 -38.44
CA ALA A 349 -23.37 -4.05 -38.71
C ALA A 349 -23.54 -4.91 -37.45
N ILE A 350 -23.02 -4.46 -36.29
CA ILE A 350 -23.24 -5.13 -35.00
C ILE A 350 -24.70 -5.00 -34.57
N ARG A 351 -25.32 -3.83 -34.73
CA ARG A 351 -26.73 -3.59 -34.35
C ARG A 351 -27.73 -4.44 -35.14
N GLU A 352 -27.36 -4.94 -36.32
CA GLU A 352 -28.18 -5.86 -37.11
C GLU A 352 -28.19 -7.31 -36.56
N ILE A 353 -27.35 -7.63 -35.56
CA ILE A 353 -27.34 -8.95 -34.91
C ILE A 353 -28.60 -9.10 -34.06
N LYS A 354 -29.39 -10.15 -34.35
CA LYS A 354 -30.66 -10.44 -33.65
C LYS A 354 -30.48 -10.95 -32.22
N ASP A 355 -29.44 -11.75 -31.98
CA ASP A 355 -29.16 -12.26 -30.63
C ASP A 355 -28.51 -11.16 -29.79
N GLU A 356 -29.25 -10.62 -28.83
CA GLU A 356 -28.81 -9.50 -28.00
C GLU A 356 -27.54 -9.84 -27.19
N THR A 357 -27.37 -11.10 -26.77
CA THR A 357 -26.19 -11.50 -25.98
C THR A 357 -24.94 -11.46 -26.87
N ILE A 358 -25.03 -11.99 -28.09
CA ILE A 358 -23.95 -11.93 -29.08
C ILE A 358 -23.69 -10.49 -29.53
N GLN A 359 -24.75 -9.71 -29.77
CA GLN A 359 -24.66 -8.30 -30.12
C GLN A 359 -23.86 -7.54 -29.05
N ASN A 360 -24.27 -7.67 -27.77
CA ASN A 360 -23.61 -6.99 -26.66
C ASN A 360 -22.14 -7.42 -26.52
N PHE A 361 -21.86 -8.72 -26.67
CA PHE A 361 -20.50 -9.23 -26.62
C PHE A 361 -19.59 -8.65 -27.72
N LEU A 362 -20.06 -8.59 -28.97
CA LEU A 362 -19.28 -7.99 -30.06
C LEU A 362 -19.21 -6.45 -29.95
N MET A 363 -20.22 -5.83 -29.35
CA MET A 363 -20.20 -4.41 -29.00
C MET A 363 -19.13 -4.09 -27.93
N VAL A 364 -18.76 -5.03 -27.05
CA VAL A 364 -17.60 -4.86 -26.15
C VAL A 364 -16.29 -4.77 -26.94
N ALA A 365 -16.08 -5.64 -27.93
CA ALA A 365 -14.90 -5.55 -28.80
C ALA A 365 -14.89 -4.25 -29.61
N PHE A 366 -16.05 -3.78 -30.05
CA PHE A 366 -16.22 -2.47 -30.67
C PHE A 366 -15.87 -1.33 -29.70
N SER A 367 -16.34 -1.36 -28.46
CA SER A 367 -16.02 -0.38 -27.42
C SER A 367 -14.50 -0.25 -27.19
N GLU A 368 -13.79 -1.38 -27.15
CA GLU A 368 -12.33 -1.36 -27.03
C GLU A 368 -11.68 -0.77 -28.30
N THR A 369 -12.23 -1.11 -29.48
CA THR A 369 -11.79 -0.57 -30.77
C THR A 369 -11.94 0.95 -30.86
N VAL A 370 -13.06 1.51 -30.37
CA VAL A 370 -13.29 2.96 -30.27
C VAL A 370 -12.16 3.62 -29.49
N ARG A 371 -11.79 3.06 -28.34
CA ARG A 371 -10.69 3.61 -27.53
C ARG A 371 -9.36 3.57 -28.28
N TYR A 372 -8.98 2.42 -28.86
CA TYR A 372 -7.69 2.26 -29.55
C TYR A 372 -7.60 2.98 -30.90
N SER A 373 -8.74 3.36 -31.49
CA SER A 373 -8.81 4.12 -32.74
C SER A 373 -8.97 5.63 -32.52
N SER A 374 -9.08 6.07 -31.27
CA SER A 374 -9.23 7.49 -30.93
C SER A 374 -7.87 8.20 -30.90
N ASN A 375 -7.89 9.53 -31.02
CA ASN A 375 -6.74 10.43 -30.89
C ASN A 375 -6.19 10.51 -29.45
N THR A 376 -6.45 9.53 -28.59
CA THR A 376 -6.05 9.51 -27.18
C THR A 376 -4.68 8.87 -26.96
N LYS A 377 -4.00 9.24 -25.87
CA LYS A 377 -2.81 8.53 -25.39
C LYS A 377 -3.22 7.20 -24.79
N THR A 378 -2.85 6.10 -25.45
CA THR A 378 -3.33 4.76 -25.10
C THR A 378 -2.90 4.27 -23.71
N GLY A 379 -1.79 4.77 -23.16
CA GLY A 379 -1.24 4.39 -21.85
C GLY A 379 -1.80 5.16 -20.64
N GLU A 380 -2.66 6.16 -20.86
CA GLU A 380 -3.25 6.98 -19.79
C GLU A 380 -4.70 6.58 -19.52
N PHE A 381 -5.11 6.64 -18.25
CA PHE A 381 -6.53 6.51 -17.90
C PHE A 381 -7.30 7.82 -18.02
N LYS A 382 -6.61 8.95 -17.81
CA LYS A 382 -7.15 10.27 -18.10
C LYS A 382 -7.25 10.46 -19.61
N LEU A 383 -8.29 11.17 -20.04
CA LEU A 383 -8.55 11.36 -21.45
C LEU A 383 -7.65 12.47 -22.02
N VAL A 384 -6.46 12.08 -22.48
CA VAL A 384 -5.44 13.01 -23.01
C VAL A 384 -5.28 12.81 -24.51
N ARG A 385 -5.41 13.87 -25.30
CA ARG A 385 -5.19 13.83 -26.75
C ARG A 385 -3.69 13.77 -27.09
N VAL A 386 -3.34 13.03 -28.13
CA VAL A 386 -2.04 13.10 -28.80
C VAL A 386 -1.88 14.48 -29.47
N LYS A 387 -0.66 15.02 -29.53
CA LYS A 387 -0.36 16.36 -30.08
C LYS A 387 0.73 16.31 -31.15
N GLY A 388 0.80 17.36 -31.98
CA GLY A 388 1.84 17.57 -33.00
C GLY A 388 1.89 16.47 -34.07
N ASP A 389 3.08 16.20 -34.61
CA ASP A 389 3.35 15.20 -35.65
C ASP A 389 2.77 13.82 -35.36
N LYS A 390 2.73 13.42 -34.09
CA LYS A 390 2.18 12.11 -33.67
C LYS A 390 0.69 12.01 -33.97
N LEU A 391 -0.06 13.11 -33.85
CA LEU A 391 -1.48 13.17 -34.17
C LEU A 391 -1.70 13.17 -35.69
N GLU A 392 -0.88 13.91 -36.43
CA GLU A 392 -0.96 13.97 -37.89
C GLU A 392 -0.72 12.60 -38.52
N LYS A 393 0.32 11.90 -38.06
CA LYS A 393 0.68 10.53 -38.50
C LYS A 393 -0.22 9.43 -37.92
N HIS A 394 -1.12 9.75 -36.98
CA HIS A 394 -1.99 8.75 -36.36
C HIS A 394 -3.03 8.21 -37.37
N ASP A 395 -2.89 6.94 -37.77
CA ASP A 395 -3.81 6.29 -38.71
C ASP A 395 -4.17 4.87 -38.23
N PRO A 396 -5.13 4.71 -37.30
CA PRO A 396 -5.45 3.42 -36.74
C PRO A 396 -6.20 2.53 -37.75
N ASN A 397 -5.76 1.27 -37.86
CA ASN A 397 -6.50 0.25 -38.60
C ASN A 397 -7.70 -0.25 -37.78
N VAL A 398 -8.83 0.45 -37.88
CA VAL A 398 -10.08 0.16 -37.13
C VAL A 398 -10.48 -1.31 -37.23
N MET A 399 -10.53 -1.88 -38.44
CA MET A 399 -10.94 -3.28 -38.63
C MET A 399 -9.92 -4.26 -38.07
N GLY A 400 -8.62 -4.01 -38.26
CA GLY A 400 -7.57 -4.85 -37.68
C GLY A 400 -7.59 -4.85 -36.15
N ILE A 401 -7.84 -3.69 -35.54
CA ILE A 401 -8.02 -3.57 -34.08
C ILE A 401 -9.26 -4.38 -33.66
N PHE A 402 -10.40 -4.19 -34.32
CA PHE A 402 -11.63 -4.93 -33.99
C PHE A 402 -11.44 -6.44 -34.08
N ARG A 403 -10.91 -6.96 -35.19
CA ARG A 403 -10.68 -8.41 -35.37
C ARG A 403 -9.80 -8.97 -34.25
N LYS A 404 -8.68 -8.31 -33.96
CA LYS A 404 -7.76 -8.70 -32.87
C LYS A 404 -8.46 -8.81 -31.53
N HIS A 405 -9.30 -7.84 -31.17
CA HIS A 405 -10.02 -7.85 -29.89
C HIS A 405 -11.16 -8.87 -29.90
N ALA A 406 -11.97 -8.92 -30.96
CA ALA A 406 -13.08 -9.86 -31.11
C ALA A 406 -12.61 -11.32 -31.03
N GLU A 407 -11.59 -11.71 -31.79
CA GLU A 407 -11.07 -13.09 -31.83
C GLU A 407 -10.49 -13.52 -30.49
N LYS A 408 -9.69 -12.66 -29.86
CA LYS A 408 -9.17 -12.89 -28.51
C LYS A 408 -10.32 -13.07 -27.51
N ASN A 409 -11.36 -12.24 -27.60
CA ASN A 409 -12.51 -12.30 -26.71
C ASN A 409 -13.30 -13.59 -26.92
N ILE A 410 -13.52 -14.00 -28.18
CA ILE A 410 -14.21 -15.25 -28.53
C ILE A 410 -13.50 -16.45 -27.90
N ALA A 411 -12.16 -16.50 -27.96
CA ALA A 411 -11.38 -17.54 -27.30
C ALA A 411 -11.62 -17.55 -25.77
N GLY A 412 -11.55 -16.38 -25.12
CA GLY A 412 -11.82 -16.26 -23.69
C GLY A 412 -13.26 -16.62 -23.29
N MET A 413 -14.24 -16.34 -24.16
CA MET A 413 -15.64 -16.74 -23.96
C MET A 413 -15.82 -18.25 -24.14
N ALA A 414 -15.05 -18.90 -25.02
CA ALA A 414 -15.07 -20.35 -25.15
C ALA A 414 -14.58 -21.05 -23.87
N ASP A 415 -13.48 -20.57 -23.30
CA ASP A 415 -12.99 -21.06 -22.00
C ASP A 415 -14.02 -20.81 -20.89
N PHE A 416 -14.63 -19.61 -20.85
CA PHE A 416 -15.67 -19.28 -19.87
C PHE A 416 -16.91 -20.15 -20.01
N TYR A 417 -17.42 -20.34 -21.22
CA TYR A 417 -18.61 -21.15 -21.49
C TYR A 417 -18.40 -22.61 -21.07
N LYS A 418 -17.18 -23.14 -21.24
CA LYS A 418 -16.82 -24.50 -20.83
C LYS A 418 -16.83 -24.66 -19.31
N ASP A 419 -16.23 -23.71 -18.58
CA ASP A 419 -15.97 -23.85 -17.15
C ASP A 419 -17.07 -23.25 -16.25
N ALA A 420 -17.85 -22.30 -16.76
CA ALA A 420 -18.90 -21.62 -16.00
C ALA A 420 -20.02 -22.58 -15.58
N LYS A 421 -20.45 -22.47 -14.31
CA LYS A 421 -21.56 -23.27 -13.80
C LYS A 421 -22.89 -22.78 -14.39
N LYS A 422 -23.69 -23.72 -14.89
CA LYS A 422 -24.95 -23.43 -15.60
C LYS A 422 -26.06 -23.00 -14.66
N ASP A 423 -26.11 -23.58 -13.46
CA ASP A 423 -27.18 -23.36 -12.47
C ASP A 423 -27.01 -22.06 -11.68
N SER A 424 -25.84 -21.41 -11.79
CA SER A 424 -25.58 -20.14 -11.13
C SER A 424 -26.09 -18.96 -11.95
N TRP A 425 -26.74 -18.01 -11.30
CA TRP A 425 -27.21 -16.78 -11.92
C TRP A 425 -26.35 -15.57 -11.54
N THR A 426 -26.38 -14.56 -12.40
CA THR A 426 -25.72 -13.27 -12.18
C THR A 426 -26.69 -12.16 -12.50
N LYS A 427 -26.95 -11.26 -11.55
CA LYS A 427 -27.84 -10.11 -11.71
C LYS A 427 -27.07 -8.83 -11.50
N ILE A 428 -27.07 -7.98 -12.53
CA ILE A 428 -26.31 -6.73 -12.53
C ILE A 428 -27.29 -5.57 -12.46
N ILE A 429 -27.06 -4.65 -11.53
CA ILE A 429 -27.91 -3.52 -11.18
C ILE A 429 -27.14 -2.24 -11.48
N TYR A 430 -27.71 -1.40 -12.33
CA TYR A 430 -27.27 -0.02 -12.48
C TYR A 430 -27.77 0.77 -11.27
N GLY A 431 -26.86 1.23 -10.40
CA GLY A 431 -27.27 1.84 -9.16
C GLY A 431 -26.14 2.40 -8.29
N ASP A 432 -26.54 3.24 -7.34
CA ASP A 432 -25.68 3.87 -6.35
C ASP A 432 -25.69 3.02 -5.07
N SER A 433 -24.53 2.49 -4.70
CA SER A 433 -24.39 1.57 -3.57
C SER A 433 -24.59 2.20 -2.20
N SER A 434 -24.66 3.54 -2.13
CA SER A 434 -25.07 4.25 -0.91
C SER A 434 -26.59 4.22 -0.68
N LYS A 435 -27.36 3.78 -1.68
CA LYS A 435 -28.84 3.74 -1.67
C LYS A 435 -29.37 2.30 -1.66
N ASP A 436 -30.69 2.16 -1.47
CA ASP A 436 -31.35 0.87 -1.66
C ASP A 436 -31.45 0.54 -3.15
N ASN A 437 -30.96 -0.64 -3.52
CA ASN A 437 -30.93 -1.16 -4.87
C ASN A 437 -31.91 -2.35 -5.06
N GLY A 438 -32.87 -2.50 -4.16
CA GLY A 438 -33.91 -3.55 -4.23
C GLY A 438 -33.43 -4.94 -3.82
N ILE A 439 -32.26 -5.05 -3.19
CA ILE A 439 -31.77 -6.29 -2.59
C ILE A 439 -32.39 -6.44 -1.20
N LYS A 440 -33.00 -7.61 -0.94
CA LYS A 440 -33.65 -7.93 0.34
C LYS A 440 -32.62 -7.88 1.48
N ALA A 441 -33.02 -7.35 2.63
CA ALA A 441 -32.19 -7.38 3.84
C ALA A 441 -31.86 -8.83 4.24
N ASN A 442 -30.67 -9.06 4.79
CA ASN A 442 -30.18 -10.38 5.22
C ASN A 442 -30.35 -11.48 4.16
N SER A 443 -30.07 -11.18 2.90
CA SER A 443 -30.20 -12.14 1.79
C SER A 443 -28.87 -12.56 1.18
N ILE A 444 -27.79 -11.83 1.45
CA ILE A 444 -26.46 -12.06 0.89
C ILE A 444 -25.60 -12.87 1.88
N ASP A 445 -24.92 -13.89 1.36
CA ASP A 445 -24.04 -14.79 2.12
C ASP A 445 -22.59 -14.30 2.20
N CYS A 446 -22.15 -13.47 1.25
CA CYS A 446 -20.82 -12.87 1.27
C CYS A 446 -20.81 -11.60 0.41
N ILE A 447 -20.15 -10.54 0.86
CA ILE A 447 -19.89 -9.35 0.04
C ILE A 447 -18.38 -9.27 -0.21
N ILE A 448 -17.97 -9.17 -1.47
CA ILE A 448 -16.57 -8.94 -1.85
C ILE A 448 -16.55 -7.79 -2.84
N THR A 449 -15.74 -6.77 -2.56
CA THR A 449 -15.72 -5.58 -3.40
C THR A 449 -14.38 -4.85 -3.35
N SER A 450 -14.21 -3.90 -4.25
CA SER A 450 -13.17 -2.89 -4.20
C SER A 450 -13.80 -1.53 -4.49
N PRO A 451 -13.94 -0.66 -3.47
CA PRO A 451 -14.43 0.69 -3.66
C PRO A 451 -13.62 1.46 -4.72
N PRO A 452 -14.27 2.32 -5.53
CA PRO A 452 -13.54 3.21 -6.42
C PRO A 452 -12.63 4.13 -5.60
N TYR A 453 -11.52 4.58 -6.19
CA TYR A 453 -10.49 5.36 -5.50
C TYR A 453 -10.87 6.84 -5.28
N GLY A 454 -12.14 7.15 -5.01
CA GLY A 454 -12.63 8.51 -4.74
C GLY A 454 -12.50 9.47 -5.93
N ASP A 455 -12.34 10.76 -5.61
CA ASP A 455 -12.32 11.87 -6.59
C ASP A 455 -11.42 11.63 -7.81
N SER A 456 -12.07 11.65 -8.99
CA SER A 456 -11.52 11.42 -10.32
C SER A 456 -10.44 12.43 -10.73
N ARG A 457 -10.43 13.63 -10.13
CA ARG A 457 -9.45 14.68 -10.46
C ARG A 457 -8.03 14.24 -10.10
N THR A 458 -7.88 13.41 -9.07
CA THR A 458 -6.57 13.09 -8.46
C THR A 458 -6.17 11.62 -8.46
N THR A 459 -7.14 10.72 -8.68
CA THR A 459 -6.89 9.27 -8.58
C THR A 459 -7.10 8.60 -9.94
N VAL A 460 -8.24 7.93 -10.12
CA VAL A 460 -8.64 7.20 -11.30
C VAL A 460 -9.91 7.84 -11.82
N ALA A 461 -9.84 8.42 -13.02
CA ALA A 461 -11.00 9.01 -13.68
C ALA A 461 -11.76 7.94 -14.47
N TYR A 462 -12.62 7.17 -13.76
CA TYR A 462 -13.39 6.08 -14.35
C TYR A 462 -14.34 6.58 -15.45
N GLY A 463 -15.00 7.71 -15.23
CA GLY A 463 -15.86 8.37 -16.21
C GLY A 463 -15.07 8.85 -17.43
N GLN A 464 -13.98 9.60 -17.23
CA GLN A 464 -13.12 10.02 -18.35
C GLN A 464 -12.57 8.85 -19.17
N PHE A 465 -12.15 7.76 -18.50
CA PHE A 465 -11.69 6.55 -19.18
C PHE A 465 -12.80 5.97 -20.07
N SER A 466 -14.03 5.93 -19.54
CA SER A 466 -15.18 5.32 -20.18
C SER A 466 -15.80 6.20 -21.27
N ARG A 467 -15.53 7.51 -21.24
CA ARG A 467 -16.31 8.53 -21.95
C ARG A 467 -16.47 8.26 -23.44
N LEU A 468 -15.37 8.12 -24.19
CA LEU A 468 -15.45 7.95 -25.64
C LEU A 468 -16.17 6.65 -26.00
N SER A 469 -15.82 5.53 -25.34
CA SER A 469 -16.49 4.26 -25.57
C SER A 469 -17.99 4.36 -25.28
N ALA A 470 -18.38 4.97 -24.15
CA ALA A 470 -19.77 5.12 -23.75
C ALA A 470 -20.59 6.01 -24.70
N GLN A 471 -19.99 7.09 -25.21
CA GLN A 471 -20.57 7.94 -26.25
C GLN A 471 -20.90 7.18 -27.55
N TRP A 472 -20.20 6.08 -27.81
CA TRP A 472 -20.37 5.30 -29.03
C TRP A 472 -21.32 4.10 -28.90
N ILE A 473 -21.55 3.55 -27.71
CA ILE A 473 -22.29 2.28 -27.54
C ILE A 473 -23.73 2.42 -27.01
N ASP A 474 -24.29 3.63 -27.03
CA ASP A 474 -25.69 3.94 -26.68
C ASP A 474 -26.08 3.44 -25.26
N VAL A 475 -25.15 3.56 -24.30
CA VAL A 475 -25.43 3.30 -22.88
C VAL A 475 -26.00 4.53 -22.16
N PHE A 476 -26.22 5.62 -22.90
CA PHE A 476 -26.86 6.87 -22.47
C PHE A 476 -27.88 7.28 -23.53
N ASP A 477 -28.97 7.93 -23.09
CA ASP A 477 -29.95 8.54 -23.99
C ASP A 477 -29.33 9.74 -24.73
N ASP A 478 -28.64 10.64 -23.99
CA ASP A 478 -27.74 11.63 -24.58
C ASP A 478 -26.28 11.18 -24.38
N PRO A 479 -25.51 10.91 -25.47
CA PRO A 479 -24.11 10.51 -25.35
C PRO A 479 -23.26 11.54 -24.59
N ASN A 480 -23.63 12.81 -24.55
CA ASN A 480 -22.88 13.84 -23.84
C ASN A 480 -22.90 13.68 -22.31
N ASP A 481 -23.90 12.98 -21.77
CA ASP A 481 -24.01 12.67 -20.34
C ASP A 481 -22.87 11.77 -19.84
N ALA A 482 -22.19 11.06 -20.74
CA ALA A 482 -20.99 10.29 -20.41
C ALA A 482 -19.88 11.15 -19.75
N SER A 483 -19.91 12.48 -19.94
CA SER A 483 -18.98 13.41 -19.30
C SER A 483 -19.27 13.65 -17.81
N GLY A 484 -20.49 13.38 -17.36
CA GLY A 484 -20.98 13.66 -16.01
C GLY A 484 -20.73 12.55 -14.99
N VAL A 485 -20.47 11.32 -15.44
CA VAL A 485 -20.38 10.11 -14.60
C VAL A 485 -19.48 10.30 -13.38
N ASP A 486 -18.29 10.89 -13.56
CA ASP A 486 -17.32 11.08 -12.48
C ASP A 486 -17.85 11.97 -11.33
N ASN A 487 -18.86 12.83 -11.58
CA ASN A 487 -19.49 13.66 -10.54
C ASN A 487 -20.47 12.86 -9.68
N ASP A 488 -20.99 11.75 -10.18
CA ASP A 488 -21.99 10.95 -9.48
C ASP A 488 -21.33 9.77 -8.75
N LEU A 489 -20.11 9.40 -9.17
CA LEU A 489 -19.31 8.41 -8.47
C LEU A 489 -18.99 8.81 -7.03
N LEU A 490 -18.66 7.81 -6.23
CA LEU A 490 -18.30 7.95 -4.82
C LEU A 490 -17.19 9.00 -4.61
N GLY A 491 -17.51 10.10 -3.93
CA GLY A 491 -16.58 11.21 -3.71
C GLY A 491 -16.37 12.15 -4.91
N GLY A 492 -17.22 12.10 -5.94
CA GLY A 492 -17.12 12.94 -7.14
C GLY A 492 -17.43 14.43 -6.91
N ARG A 493 -18.26 14.74 -5.90
CA ARG A 493 -18.63 16.11 -5.50
C ARG A 493 -18.08 16.42 -4.11
N ALA A 494 -17.24 17.44 -3.99
CA ALA A 494 -16.69 17.88 -2.71
C ALA A 494 -17.79 18.30 -1.72
N THR A 495 -17.54 18.13 -0.42
CA THR A 495 -18.40 18.72 0.61
C THR A 495 -18.23 20.23 0.65
N LYS A 496 -19.24 20.96 1.13
CA LYS A 496 -19.16 22.42 1.29
C LYS A 496 -18.22 22.82 2.43
N ASN A 497 -18.24 22.07 3.53
CA ASN A 497 -17.43 22.29 4.72
C ASN A 497 -16.88 20.95 5.25
N LEU A 498 -16.02 21.01 6.27
CA LEU A 498 -15.41 19.86 6.92
C LEU A 498 -16.19 19.35 8.14
N ILE A 499 -17.39 19.84 8.39
CA ILE A 499 -18.21 19.44 9.55
C ILE A 499 -18.87 18.09 9.24
N HIS A 500 -18.65 17.09 10.10
CA HIS A 500 -19.21 15.74 9.93
C HIS A 500 -19.43 15.01 11.26
N THR A 501 -20.23 13.95 11.20
CA THR A 501 -20.53 13.08 12.36
C THR A 501 -19.81 11.73 12.30
N LEU A 502 -19.00 11.47 11.27
CA LEU A 502 -18.23 10.23 11.15
C LEU A 502 -17.28 10.05 12.35
N SER A 503 -17.45 8.93 13.06
CA SER A 503 -16.68 8.59 14.26
C SER A 503 -15.45 7.76 13.91
N SER A 504 -14.43 8.40 13.32
CA SER A 504 -13.13 7.78 13.06
C SER A 504 -11.98 8.70 13.48
N GLY A 505 -11.12 8.24 14.38
CA GLY A 505 -9.95 8.98 14.83
C GLY A 505 -8.93 9.15 13.70
N TYR A 506 -8.71 8.07 12.95
CA TYR A 506 -7.80 8.07 11.79
C TYR A 506 -8.25 9.02 10.68
N LEU A 507 -9.56 9.09 10.41
CA LEU A 507 -10.11 10.04 9.43
C LEU A 507 -9.92 11.47 9.90
N LYS A 508 -10.25 11.77 11.16
CA LYS A 508 -10.10 13.10 11.74
C LYS A 508 -8.65 13.58 11.62
N GLU A 509 -7.69 12.77 12.06
CA GLU A 509 -6.27 13.10 11.98
C GLU A 509 -5.81 13.33 10.53
N SER A 510 -6.26 12.47 9.60
CA SER A 510 -5.93 12.61 8.17
C SER A 510 -6.49 13.92 7.59
N LEU A 511 -7.74 14.26 7.92
CA LEU A 511 -8.39 15.49 7.46
C LEU A 511 -7.69 16.73 8.03
N GLU A 512 -7.32 16.74 9.30
CA GLU A 512 -6.58 17.85 9.92
C GLU A 512 -5.22 18.07 9.26
N LYS A 513 -4.46 17.01 8.99
CA LYS A 513 -3.16 17.09 8.30
C LYS A 513 -3.29 17.61 6.88
N ILE A 514 -4.30 17.16 6.14
CA ILE A 514 -4.53 17.58 4.76
C ILE A 514 -5.05 19.02 4.73
N ALA A 515 -6.00 19.39 5.60
CA ALA A 515 -6.61 20.72 5.62
C ALA A 515 -5.59 21.83 5.92
N LYS A 516 -4.55 21.55 6.71
CA LYS A 516 -3.42 22.46 6.94
C LYS A 516 -2.66 22.82 5.65
N GLN A 517 -2.64 21.93 4.67
CA GLN A 517 -1.96 22.14 3.38
C GLN A 517 -2.94 22.59 2.29
N ASP A 518 -4.14 22.01 2.26
CA ASP A 518 -5.15 22.22 1.23
C ASP A 518 -6.55 21.80 1.73
N GLU A 519 -7.34 22.78 2.16
CA GLU A 519 -8.69 22.56 2.68
C GLU A 519 -9.65 21.98 1.62
N ALA A 520 -9.51 22.36 0.36
CA ALA A 520 -10.35 21.84 -0.72
C ALA A 520 -10.13 20.33 -0.89
N ARG A 521 -8.87 19.89 -0.79
CA ARG A 521 -8.53 18.46 -0.84
C ARG A 521 -9.02 17.69 0.38
N ALA A 522 -9.04 18.31 1.55
CA ALA A 522 -9.68 17.69 2.72
C ALA A 522 -11.19 17.47 2.51
N LYS A 523 -11.88 18.41 1.85
CA LYS A 523 -13.32 18.28 1.51
C LYS A 523 -13.58 17.14 0.53
N ASP A 524 -12.69 16.91 -0.43
CA ASP A 524 -12.76 15.76 -1.34
C ASP A 524 -12.59 14.42 -0.59
N VAL A 525 -11.66 14.37 0.37
CA VAL A 525 -11.44 13.19 1.23
C VAL A 525 -12.66 12.93 2.10
N LEU A 526 -13.25 13.97 2.69
CA LEU A 526 -14.43 13.83 3.52
C LEU A 526 -15.64 13.34 2.71
N SER A 527 -15.87 13.90 1.51
CA SER A 527 -16.96 13.48 0.63
C SER A 527 -16.94 11.99 0.34
N PHE A 528 -15.75 11.46 -0.01
CA PHE A 528 -15.56 10.04 -0.24
C PHE A 528 -15.94 9.19 0.98
N ASN A 529 -15.48 9.57 2.18
CA ASN A 529 -15.72 8.79 3.40
C ASN A 529 -17.19 8.85 3.85
N LEU A 530 -17.89 9.96 3.61
CA LEU A 530 -19.33 10.07 3.87
C LEU A 530 -20.11 9.08 3.00
N GLY A 531 -19.87 9.08 1.69
CA GLY A 531 -20.51 8.13 0.80
C GLY A 531 -20.14 6.68 1.12
N LEU A 532 -18.88 6.42 1.47
CA LEU A 532 -18.41 5.08 1.81
C LEU A 532 -19.12 4.56 3.05
N ASN A 533 -19.31 5.40 4.08
CA ASN A 533 -20.06 5.05 5.28
C ASN A 533 -21.51 4.63 4.95
N GLU A 534 -22.19 5.33 4.04
CA GLU A 534 -23.53 4.92 3.60
C GLU A 534 -23.52 3.59 2.83
N CYS A 535 -22.49 3.36 2.01
CA CYS A 535 -22.30 2.06 1.35
C CYS A 535 -22.07 0.93 2.37
N LEU A 536 -21.29 1.17 3.43
CA LEU A 536 -21.09 0.21 4.52
C LEU A 536 -22.42 -0.12 5.24
N LYS A 537 -23.30 0.87 5.46
CA LYS A 537 -24.63 0.66 6.03
C LYS A 537 -25.52 -0.18 5.11
N GLN A 538 -25.52 0.09 3.80
CA GLN A 538 -26.28 -0.73 2.85
C GLN A 538 -25.74 -2.16 2.78
N ALA A 539 -24.42 -2.34 2.77
CA ALA A 539 -23.77 -3.65 2.85
C ALA A 539 -24.19 -4.40 4.13
N HIS A 540 -24.18 -3.73 5.28
CA HIS A 540 -24.65 -4.30 6.54
C HIS A 540 -26.11 -4.75 6.45
N ARG A 541 -26.99 -3.94 5.86
CA ARG A 541 -28.42 -4.26 5.71
C ARG A 541 -28.64 -5.54 4.90
N ILE A 542 -27.95 -5.71 3.77
CA ILE A 542 -28.19 -6.84 2.85
C ILE A 542 -27.46 -8.13 3.26
N LEU A 543 -26.34 -8.04 3.99
CA LEU A 543 -25.56 -9.18 4.45
C LEU A 543 -26.27 -9.94 5.58
N LYS A 544 -26.25 -11.27 5.56
CA LYS A 544 -26.76 -12.10 6.66
C LYS A 544 -25.90 -11.95 7.93
N PRO A 545 -26.47 -12.07 9.14
CA PRO A 545 -25.69 -12.11 10.38
C PRO A 545 -24.63 -13.21 10.37
N GLY A 546 -23.47 -12.96 10.97
CA GLY A 546 -22.34 -13.90 11.01
C GLY A 546 -21.63 -14.12 9.67
N LYS A 547 -22.05 -13.47 8.58
CA LYS A 547 -21.40 -13.54 7.28
C LYS A 547 -20.40 -12.39 7.07
N TYR A 548 -19.64 -12.51 5.98
CA TYR A 548 -18.44 -11.72 5.75
C TYR A 548 -18.59 -10.66 4.66
N PHE A 549 -17.95 -9.52 4.89
CA PHE A 549 -17.75 -8.44 3.95
C PHE A 549 -16.25 -8.16 3.81
N CYS A 550 -15.69 -8.45 2.64
CA CYS A 550 -14.28 -8.25 2.33
C CYS A 550 -14.10 -7.06 1.37
N LEU A 551 -13.26 -6.10 1.76
CA LEU A 551 -12.94 -4.92 0.95
C LEU A 551 -11.46 -4.94 0.55
N VAL A 552 -11.18 -4.93 -0.75
CA VAL A 552 -9.82 -4.76 -1.28
C VAL A 552 -9.60 -3.28 -1.58
N ILE A 553 -8.75 -2.63 -0.80
CA ILE A 553 -8.55 -1.17 -0.82
C ILE A 553 -7.07 -0.80 -0.77
N GLY A 554 -6.70 0.27 -1.45
CA GLY A 554 -5.39 0.88 -1.32
C GLY A 554 -5.42 2.10 -0.38
N ASN A 555 -4.37 2.25 0.44
CA ASN A 555 -4.16 3.46 1.24
C ASN A 555 -3.53 4.56 0.41
N ARG A 556 -4.36 5.49 -0.09
CA ARG A 556 -3.93 6.55 -1.01
C ARG A 556 -3.13 7.65 -0.32
N LEU A 557 -2.32 8.34 -1.11
CA LEU A 557 -1.61 9.56 -0.73
C LEU A 557 -2.40 10.77 -1.23
N VAL A 558 -2.61 11.77 -0.37
CA VAL A 558 -3.20 13.06 -0.74
C VAL A 558 -2.37 14.15 -0.07
N LYS A 559 -1.74 15.03 -0.86
CA LYS A 559 -0.86 16.09 -0.34
C LYS A 559 0.22 15.52 0.61
N GLN A 560 0.86 14.44 0.17
CA GLN A 560 1.86 13.69 0.94
C GLN A 560 1.35 13.08 2.27
N VAL A 561 0.07 13.19 2.58
CA VAL A 561 -0.57 12.52 3.71
C VAL A 561 -1.10 11.16 3.24
N ARG A 562 -0.58 10.08 3.82
CA ARG A 562 -1.10 8.73 3.57
C ARG A 562 -2.37 8.54 4.40
N ILE A 563 -3.49 8.29 3.73
CA ILE A 563 -4.78 8.07 4.37
C ILE A 563 -4.90 6.58 4.71
N PRO A 564 -4.95 6.18 5.99
CA PRO A 564 -5.09 4.78 6.43
C PRO A 564 -6.54 4.32 6.24
N THR A 565 -6.93 4.14 4.97
CA THR A 565 -8.31 3.86 4.58
C THR A 565 -8.78 2.50 5.11
N ASP A 566 -7.86 1.53 5.27
CA ASP A 566 -8.12 0.26 5.96
C ASP A 566 -8.66 0.49 7.38
N PHE A 567 -7.95 1.27 8.19
CA PHE A 567 -8.33 1.54 9.57
C PHE A 567 -9.58 2.41 9.68
N ILE A 568 -9.74 3.38 8.77
CA ILE A 568 -10.96 4.20 8.71
C ILE A 568 -12.17 3.31 8.42
N ILE A 569 -12.07 2.39 7.46
CA ILE A 569 -13.14 1.42 7.16
C ILE A 569 -13.44 0.55 8.39
N ALA A 570 -12.42 0.04 9.07
CA ALA A 570 -12.60 -0.76 10.28
C ALA A 570 -13.37 0.00 11.37
N GLU A 571 -12.95 1.23 11.70
CA GLU A 571 -13.65 2.06 12.71
C GLU A 571 -15.11 2.37 12.33
N LEU A 572 -15.35 2.76 11.07
CA LEU A 572 -16.70 3.08 10.61
C LEU A 572 -17.60 1.84 10.60
N ALA A 573 -17.08 0.70 10.12
CA ALA A 573 -17.81 -0.55 10.06
C ALA A 573 -18.20 -1.06 11.45
N GLU A 574 -17.32 -0.96 12.44
CA GLU A 574 -17.64 -1.36 13.81
C GLU A 574 -18.77 -0.54 14.42
N LYS A 575 -18.82 0.77 14.13
CA LYS A 575 -19.94 1.63 14.56
C LYS A 575 -21.27 1.25 13.90
N ILE A 576 -21.24 0.60 12.74
CA ILE A 576 -22.43 0.15 12.01
C ILE A 576 -22.94 -1.20 12.52
N GLY A 577 -22.09 -2.01 13.16
CA GLY A 577 -22.43 -3.36 13.62
C GLY A 577 -21.63 -4.48 12.95
N PHE A 578 -20.46 -4.17 12.41
CA PHE A 578 -19.48 -5.19 12.02
C PHE A 578 -18.45 -5.42 13.13
N THR A 579 -17.69 -6.50 13.01
CA THR A 579 -16.42 -6.72 13.70
C THR A 579 -15.31 -6.78 12.65
N CYS A 580 -14.22 -6.04 12.84
CA CYS A 580 -13.04 -6.16 11.98
C CYS A 580 -12.20 -7.37 12.43
N GLU A 581 -12.18 -8.44 11.63
CA GLU A 581 -11.48 -9.68 12.00
C GLU A 581 -10.03 -9.70 11.50
N ASP A 582 -9.77 -9.14 10.31
CA ASP A 582 -8.42 -9.11 9.76
C ASP A 582 -8.18 -7.93 8.80
N ILE A 583 -6.92 -7.52 8.71
CA ILE A 583 -6.42 -6.54 7.74
C ILE A 583 -5.14 -7.10 7.12
N ILE A 584 -5.30 -7.70 5.94
CA ILE A 584 -4.20 -8.38 5.24
C ILE A 584 -3.60 -7.43 4.21
N VAL A 585 -2.29 -7.20 4.25
CA VAL A 585 -1.58 -6.35 3.31
C VAL A 585 -0.82 -7.19 2.30
N ARG A 586 -1.01 -6.90 1.03
CA ARG A 586 -0.35 -7.55 -0.12
C ARG A 586 0.34 -6.54 -1.02
N ASN A 587 1.31 -6.99 -1.80
CA ASN A 587 1.85 -6.20 -2.90
C ASN A 587 0.92 -6.28 -4.12
N ILE A 588 1.12 -5.32 -5.05
CA ILE A 588 0.49 -5.32 -6.37
C ILE A 588 1.61 -5.51 -7.42
N PRO A 589 2.00 -6.76 -7.75
CA PRO A 589 3.17 -7.01 -8.59
C PRO A 589 2.97 -6.55 -10.04
N CYS A 590 1.77 -6.79 -10.58
CA CYS A 590 1.40 -6.42 -11.94
C CYS A 590 0.34 -5.31 -11.90
N LYS A 591 0.83 -4.08 -11.70
CA LYS A 591 -0.05 -2.91 -11.58
C LYS A 591 -0.65 -2.53 -12.93
N ARG A 592 -1.98 -2.50 -13.02
CA ARG A 592 -2.69 -1.94 -14.20
C ARG A 592 -2.62 -0.41 -14.24
N MET A 593 -2.45 0.24 -13.09
CA MET A 593 -2.23 1.68 -12.98
C MET A 593 -0.76 2.07 -13.21
N PRO A 594 -0.50 3.29 -13.73
CA PRO A 594 0.86 3.83 -13.81
C PRO A 594 1.56 3.79 -12.45
N ILE A 595 2.89 3.65 -12.44
CA ILE A 595 3.73 3.65 -11.22
C ILE A 595 3.79 5.06 -10.59
N LYS A 596 3.71 6.10 -11.41
CA LYS A 596 3.61 7.49 -10.98
C LYS A 596 2.41 8.15 -11.66
N ASN A 597 1.70 9.02 -10.95
CA ASN A 597 0.65 9.86 -11.52
C ASN A 597 0.89 11.33 -11.13
N SER A 598 0.23 12.28 -11.80
CA SER A 598 0.23 13.68 -11.37
C SER A 598 -1.12 14.01 -10.72
N PRO A 599 -1.24 13.87 -9.39
CA PRO A 599 -2.48 14.16 -8.69
C PRO A 599 -2.78 15.66 -8.65
N THR A 600 -1.79 16.53 -8.86
CA THR A 600 -1.95 17.99 -8.86
C THR A 600 -2.38 18.57 -10.21
N ASN A 601 -2.50 17.75 -11.27
CA ASN A 601 -2.69 18.21 -12.66
C ASN A 601 -1.60 19.20 -13.16
N ILE A 602 -0.49 19.33 -12.44
CA ILE A 602 0.66 20.14 -12.84
C ILE A 602 1.58 19.24 -13.66
N VAL A 603 1.81 19.61 -14.92
CA VAL A 603 2.68 18.86 -15.84
C VAL A 603 4.08 18.71 -15.22
N GLY A 604 4.53 17.47 -15.04
CA GLY A 604 5.85 17.15 -14.49
C GLY A 604 5.89 16.86 -12.98
N ALA A 605 4.87 17.28 -12.21
CA ALA A 605 4.76 16.96 -10.79
C ALA A 605 4.17 15.56 -10.60
N LEU A 606 5.05 14.55 -10.52
CA LEU A 606 4.69 13.13 -10.40
C LEU A 606 4.80 12.65 -8.94
N GLU A 607 3.76 12.01 -8.43
CA GLU A 607 3.75 11.31 -7.15
C GLU A 607 3.73 9.79 -7.36
N GLU A 608 4.32 9.04 -6.42
CA GLU A 608 4.24 7.58 -6.43
C GLU A 608 2.81 7.12 -6.17
N THR A 609 2.39 6.12 -6.92
CA THR A 609 1.07 5.50 -6.76
C THR A 609 1.17 4.24 -5.90
N MET A 610 0.07 3.84 -5.26
CA MET A 610 0.05 2.71 -4.31
C MET A 610 0.61 1.40 -4.87
N SER A 611 1.69 0.88 -4.28
CA SER A 611 2.30 -0.41 -4.65
C SER A 611 1.76 -1.59 -3.85
N LYS A 612 0.91 -1.31 -2.86
CA LYS A 612 0.29 -2.26 -1.93
C LYS A 612 -1.18 -1.94 -1.75
N GLU A 613 -1.95 -2.95 -1.42
CA GLU A 613 -3.35 -2.85 -1.02
C GLU A 613 -3.60 -3.71 0.21
N SER A 614 -4.64 -3.34 0.95
CA SER A 614 -5.15 -4.02 2.14
C SER A 614 -6.45 -4.75 1.79
N ILE A 615 -6.65 -5.92 2.36
CA ILE A 615 -7.90 -6.66 2.37
C ILE A 615 -8.45 -6.53 3.78
N VAL A 616 -9.51 -5.74 3.94
CA VAL A 616 -10.21 -5.58 5.22
C VAL A 616 -11.32 -6.62 5.28
N VAL A 617 -11.26 -7.50 6.28
CA VAL A 617 -12.24 -8.57 6.50
C VAL A 617 -13.15 -8.18 7.67
N LEU A 618 -14.42 -7.95 7.34
CA LEU A 618 -15.45 -7.59 8.30
C LEU A 618 -16.44 -8.74 8.46
N ARG A 619 -16.85 -9.05 9.68
CA ARG A 619 -17.96 -9.97 9.96
C ARG A 619 -19.14 -9.20 10.50
N LYS A 620 -20.35 -9.44 10.00
CA LYS A 620 -21.56 -8.85 10.58
C LYS A 620 -21.88 -9.51 11.91
N ASN A 621 -22.15 -8.70 12.93
CA ASN A 621 -22.44 -9.15 14.29
C ASN A 621 -23.70 -10.02 14.36
#